data_AF-A0A946QJX8-F1
#
_entry.id   AF-A0A946QJX8-F1
#
_cell.length_a   1.000
_cell.length_b   1.000
_cell.length_c   1.000
_cell.angle_alpha   90.00
_cell.angle_beta   90.00
_cell.angle_gamma   90.00
#
_symmetry.space_group_name_H-M   'P 1'
#
loop_
_entity.id
_entity.type
_entity.pdbx_description
1 polymer ?
#
loop_
_entity_poly.entity_id
_entity_poly.type
_entity_poly.pdbx_seq_one_letter_code
_entity_poly.pdbx_strand_id
1 'polypeptide(L)'
;MPQGVESIGRLASDAEISAWDIDVRPDFLGLPEGSGDVWQGEEIWLAQCASCHGDFGDANHIFAPIVLGNITEEDIAQGRVAALQNPAITRTTLMKVPTLSTLWDYIYRAMPWNAPKSLTSDEVYALLA
;
A
#
# COMPACT_ATOMS: atom_id res chain seq x y z
N MET A 1 28.58 -22.59 -16.03
CA MET A 1 28.42 -21.12 -16.15
C MET A 1 29.59 -20.58 -16.97
N PRO A 2 29.45 -19.48 -17.73
CA PRO A 2 30.56 -18.89 -18.46
C PRO A 2 31.71 -18.51 -17.50
N GLN A 3 32.96 -18.66 -17.96
CA GLN A 3 34.14 -18.23 -17.21
C GLN A 3 34.08 -16.72 -16.91
N GLY A 4 34.33 -16.34 -15.65
CA GLY A 4 34.34 -14.94 -15.20
C GLY A 4 33.09 -14.46 -14.47
N VAL A 5 32.00 -15.24 -14.43
CA VAL A 5 30.82 -14.91 -13.60
C VAL A 5 31.10 -15.14 -12.11
N GLU A 6 31.97 -16.10 -11.78
CA GLU A 6 32.35 -16.44 -10.40
C GLU A 6 33.04 -15.28 -9.64
N SER A 7 33.61 -14.29 -10.35
CA SER A 7 34.26 -13.12 -9.75
C SER A 7 33.36 -11.87 -9.67
N ILE A 8 32.08 -11.96 -10.05
CA ILE A 8 31.16 -10.82 -10.02
C ILE A 8 30.27 -10.91 -8.77
N GLY A 9 30.41 -9.94 -7.88
CA GLY A 9 29.58 -9.79 -6.68
C GLY A 9 30.02 -10.66 -5.51
N ARG A 10 29.18 -10.66 -4.45
CA ARG A 10 29.30 -11.55 -3.30
C ARG A 10 27.90 -11.99 -2.86
N LEU A 11 27.83 -13.04 -2.04
CA LEU A 11 26.58 -13.40 -1.40
C LEU A 11 26.08 -12.22 -0.53
N ALA A 12 24.78 -11.94 -0.62
CA ALA A 12 24.14 -11.01 0.29
C ALA A 12 24.18 -11.59 1.72
N SER A 13 24.47 -10.73 2.69
CA SER A 13 24.37 -11.11 4.09
C SER A 13 22.91 -11.16 4.52
N ASP A 14 22.62 -11.93 5.57
CA ASP A 14 21.28 -12.01 6.13
C ASP A 14 20.74 -10.62 6.52
N ALA A 15 21.62 -9.73 7.02
CA ALA A 15 21.26 -8.36 7.36
C ALA A 15 20.84 -7.51 6.15
N GLU A 16 21.47 -7.72 4.98
CA GLU A 16 21.09 -7.03 3.75
C GLU A 16 19.78 -7.55 3.20
N ILE A 17 19.57 -8.86 3.25
CA ILE A 17 18.32 -9.49 2.85
C ILE A 17 17.19 -8.95 3.73
N SER A 18 17.30 -9.03 5.06
CA SER A 18 16.27 -8.53 5.99
C SER A 18 15.99 -7.02 5.85
N ALA A 19 16.94 -6.21 5.40
CA ALA A 19 16.72 -4.78 5.20
C ALA A 19 15.95 -4.44 3.90
N TRP A 20 15.97 -5.35 2.92
CA TRP A 20 15.45 -5.15 1.57
C TRP A 20 14.18 -5.98 1.28
N ASP A 21 14.17 -7.21 1.79
CA ASP A 21 13.09 -8.20 1.74
C ASP A 21 12.05 -7.87 2.81
N ILE A 22 11.15 -6.95 2.44
CA ILE A 22 10.03 -6.48 3.25
C ILE A 22 8.71 -6.59 2.47
N ASP A 23 8.70 -7.30 1.35
CA ASP A 23 7.49 -7.45 0.54
C ASP A 23 6.48 -8.36 1.24
N VAL A 24 5.20 -7.98 1.10
CA VAL A 24 4.09 -8.79 1.56
C VAL A 24 3.35 -9.32 0.36
N ARG A 25 3.39 -10.65 0.22
CA ARG A 25 2.79 -11.35 -0.90
C ARG A 25 1.26 -11.39 -0.80
N PRO A 26 0.54 -11.65 -1.92
CA PRO A 26 -0.91 -11.91 -1.91
C PRO A 26 -1.40 -13.00 -0.96
N ASP A 27 -0.54 -13.97 -0.61
CA ASP A 27 -0.81 -15.02 0.37
C ASP A 27 -0.37 -14.64 1.81
N PHE A 28 -0.10 -13.35 2.05
CA PHE A 28 0.36 -12.76 3.32
C PHE A 28 1.71 -13.27 3.83
N LEU A 29 2.47 -14.02 3.03
CA LEU A 29 3.86 -14.31 3.37
C LEU A 29 4.67 -13.00 3.42
N GLY A 30 5.44 -12.81 4.48
CA GLY A 30 6.23 -11.59 4.73
C GLY A 30 5.52 -10.56 5.62
N LEU A 31 4.24 -10.76 5.94
CA LEU A 31 3.49 -9.83 6.79
C LEU A 31 4.02 -9.88 8.24
N PRO A 32 4.52 -8.76 8.80
CA PRO A 32 5.03 -8.73 10.17
C PRO A 32 3.89 -8.75 11.21
N GLU A 33 4.22 -9.15 12.44
CA GLU A 33 3.29 -9.03 13.57
C GLU A 33 2.91 -7.56 13.81
N GLY A 34 1.65 -7.35 14.16
CA GLY A 34 1.13 -6.05 14.54
C GLY A 34 -0.40 -6.01 14.53
N SER A 35 -0.93 -4.87 14.94
CA SER A 35 -2.36 -4.59 14.91
C SER A 35 -2.62 -3.08 14.95
N GLY A 36 -3.77 -2.66 14.46
CA GLY A 36 -4.25 -1.30 14.62
C GLY A 36 -5.77 -1.25 14.46
N ASP A 37 -6.36 -0.14 14.88
CA ASP A 37 -7.77 0.13 14.69
C ASP A 37 -8.00 1.42 13.88
N VAL A 38 -9.25 1.60 13.43
CA VAL A 38 -9.66 2.72 12.58
C VAL A 38 -9.43 4.08 13.24
N TRP A 39 -9.54 4.18 14.57
CA TRP A 39 -9.39 5.44 15.28
C TRP A 39 -7.93 5.88 15.32
N GLN A 40 -7.02 4.93 15.59
CA GLN A 40 -5.59 5.15 15.47
C GLN A 40 -5.21 5.50 14.01
N GLY A 41 -5.81 4.80 13.05
CA GLY A 41 -5.60 5.04 11.63
C GLY A 41 -5.98 6.46 11.21
N GLU A 42 -7.13 6.95 11.65
CA GLU A 42 -7.61 8.30 11.37
C GLU A 42 -6.65 9.38 11.92
N GLU A 43 -6.16 9.23 13.16
CA GLU A 43 -5.19 10.17 13.75
C GLU A 43 -3.90 10.24 12.92
N ILE A 44 -3.35 9.09 12.51
CA ILE A 44 -2.15 9.01 11.67
C ILE A 44 -2.43 9.60 10.29
N TRP A 45 -3.58 9.29 9.70
CA TRP A 45 -3.99 9.76 8.38
C TRP A 45 -4.04 11.29 8.31
N LEU A 46 -4.71 11.92 9.28
CA LEU A 46 -4.81 13.38 9.35
C LEU A 46 -3.45 14.04 9.56
N ALA A 47 -2.57 13.41 10.34
CA ALA A 47 -1.23 13.93 10.62
C ALA A 47 -0.24 13.77 9.46
N GLN A 48 -0.30 12.65 8.72
CA GLN A 48 0.76 12.25 7.80
C GLN A 48 0.32 12.10 6.33
N CYS A 49 -0.99 11.95 6.04
CA CYS A 49 -1.50 11.57 4.71
C CYS A 49 -2.41 12.64 4.10
N ALA A 50 -3.29 13.26 4.89
CA ALA A 50 -4.38 14.10 4.43
C ALA A 50 -3.93 15.34 3.63
N SER A 51 -2.75 15.89 3.91
CA SER A 51 -2.21 17.03 3.16
C SER A 51 -2.07 16.77 1.64
N CYS A 52 -1.90 15.51 1.25
CA CYS A 52 -1.79 15.08 -0.15
C CYS A 52 -3.04 14.34 -0.65
N HIS A 53 -3.70 13.57 0.22
CA HIS A 53 -4.80 12.67 -0.16
C HIS A 53 -6.20 13.15 0.25
N GLY A 54 -6.31 14.24 1.01
CA GLY A 54 -7.57 14.70 1.60
C GLY A 54 -7.96 13.92 2.85
N ASP A 55 -8.85 14.49 3.66
CA ASP A 55 -9.28 13.92 4.93
C ASP A 55 -9.95 12.54 4.74
N PHE A 56 -10.57 12.31 3.58
CA PHE A 56 -11.24 11.05 3.25
C PHE A 56 -10.59 10.28 2.08
N GLY A 57 -9.36 10.62 1.68
CA GLY A 57 -8.72 9.99 0.51
C GLY A 57 -9.32 10.41 -0.83
N ASP A 58 -10.03 11.53 -0.85
CA ASP A 58 -10.84 12.06 -1.95
C ASP A 58 -10.15 13.18 -2.75
N ALA A 59 -9.06 13.73 -2.21
CA ALA A 59 -8.44 14.89 -2.83
C ALA A 59 -7.63 14.51 -4.08
N ASN A 60 -7.70 15.39 -5.09
CA ASN A 60 -7.07 15.19 -6.39
C ASN A 60 -6.09 16.32 -6.78
N HIS A 61 -5.66 17.13 -5.80
CA HIS A 61 -4.78 18.28 -6.02
C HIS A 61 -3.31 17.88 -6.23
N ILE A 62 -2.84 16.81 -5.59
CA ILE A 62 -1.47 16.29 -5.76
C ILE A 62 -1.46 14.93 -6.47
N PHE A 63 -2.28 13.99 -6.00
CA PHE A 63 -2.34 12.63 -6.53
C PHE A 63 -3.73 12.28 -7.02
N ALA A 64 -3.86 11.18 -7.76
CA ALA A 64 -5.18 10.62 -8.02
C ALA A 64 -5.83 10.21 -6.69
N PRO A 65 -7.15 10.38 -6.55
CA PRO A 65 -7.87 10.05 -5.33
C PRO A 65 -7.82 8.55 -5.05
N ILE A 66 -7.77 8.20 -3.77
CA ILE A 66 -7.76 6.82 -3.29
C ILE A 66 -9.18 6.25 -3.30
N VAL A 67 -10.18 7.07 -2.95
CA VAL A 67 -11.60 6.73 -2.96
C VAL A 67 -12.45 7.97 -3.26
N LEU A 68 -13.53 7.81 -4.05
CA LEU A 68 -14.45 8.89 -4.43
C LEU A 68 -15.92 8.42 -4.52
N GLY A 69 -16.25 7.29 -3.89
CA GLY A 69 -17.47 6.55 -4.22
C GLY A 69 -17.36 5.85 -5.58
N ASN A 70 -18.43 5.18 -6.02
CA ASN A 70 -18.49 4.27 -7.19
C ASN A 70 -17.95 2.84 -6.96
N ILE A 71 -17.88 2.41 -5.70
CA ILE A 71 -17.71 1.00 -5.32
C ILE A 71 -18.99 0.62 -4.56
N THR A 72 -19.73 -0.35 -5.08
CA THR A 72 -20.96 -0.87 -4.47
C THR A 72 -20.68 -2.13 -3.65
N GLU A 73 -21.62 -2.54 -2.80
CA GLU A 73 -21.53 -3.82 -2.09
C GLU A 73 -21.47 -5.02 -3.06
N GLU A 74 -22.13 -4.92 -4.22
CA GLU A 74 -22.03 -5.94 -5.27
C GLU A 74 -20.63 -6.00 -5.87
N ASP A 75 -20.00 -4.85 -6.13
CA ASP A 75 -18.63 -4.79 -6.63
C ASP A 75 -17.66 -5.45 -5.65
N ILE A 76 -17.85 -5.23 -4.34
CA ILE A 76 -17.06 -5.85 -3.26
C ILE A 76 -17.27 -7.36 -3.25
N ALA A 77 -18.52 -7.83 -3.32
CA ALA A 77 -18.84 -9.25 -3.34
C ALA A 77 -18.29 -9.98 -4.59
N GLN A 78 -18.25 -9.30 -5.73
CA GLN A 78 -17.75 -9.85 -7.00
C GLN A 78 -16.24 -9.65 -7.19
N GLY A 79 -15.60 -8.80 -6.39
CA GLY A 79 -14.20 -8.40 -6.54
C GLY A 79 -13.92 -7.62 -7.84
N ARG A 80 -14.94 -7.02 -8.46
CA ARG A 80 -14.80 -6.29 -9.72
C ARG A 80 -15.69 -5.06 -9.76
N VAL A 81 -15.06 -3.89 -9.79
CA VAL A 81 -15.78 -2.61 -9.86
C VAL A 81 -16.33 -2.35 -11.26
N ALA A 82 -17.65 -2.41 -11.41
CA ALA A 82 -18.35 -2.20 -12.68
C ALA A 82 -18.11 -0.79 -13.26
N ALA A 83 -17.99 0.22 -12.40
CA ALA A 83 -17.75 1.60 -12.80
C ALA A 83 -16.43 1.80 -13.60
N LEU A 84 -15.46 0.87 -13.51
CA LEU A 84 -14.24 0.91 -14.33
C LEU A 84 -14.50 0.78 -15.84
N GLN A 85 -15.66 0.28 -16.24
CA GLN A 85 -16.08 0.15 -17.64
C GLN A 85 -16.55 1.49 -18.24
N ASN A 86 -16.87 2.48 -17.41
CA ASN A 86 -17.33 3.79 -17.86
C ASN A 86 -16.14 4.76 -17.98
N PRO A 87 -15.79 5.23 -19.20
CA PRO A 87 -14.67 6.15 -19.38
C PRO A 87 -14.87 7.53 -18.76
N ALA A 88 -16.10 7.90 -18.38
CA ALA A 88 -16.38 9.15 -17.69
C ALA A 88 -16.10 9.09 -16.17
N ILE A 89 -15.83 7.90 -15.61
CA ILE A 89 -15.58 7.74 -14.18
C ILE A 89 -14.08 7.92 -13.88
N THR A 90 -13.78 8.78 -12.91
CA THR A 90 -12.44 8.90 -12.34
C THR A 90 -12.07 7.60 -11.64
N ARG A 91 -10.97 7.00 -12.06
CA ARG A 91 -10.45 5.76 -11.46
C ARG A 91 -9.75 6.08 -10.15
N THR A 92 -10.08 5.36 -9.09
CA THR A 92 -9.39 5.47 -7.80
C THR A 92 -8.53 4.23 -7.52
N THR A 93 -7.61 4.35 -6.57
CA THR A 93 -6.74 3.24 -6.15
C THR A 93 -7.56 2.02 -5.71
N LEU A 94 -8.55 2.21 -4.83
CA LEU A 94 -9.34 1.11 -4.28
C LEU A 94 -10.25 0.43 -5.32
N MET A 95 -10.50 1.05 -6.48
CA MET A 95 -11.21 0.35 -7.57
C MET A 95 -10.35 -0.72 -8.26
N LYS A 96 -9.02 -0.65 -8.13
CA LYS A 96 -8.08 -1.44 -8.94
C LYS A 96 -7.17 -2.36 -8.14
N VAL A 97 -6.83 -2.00 -6.91
CA VAL A 97 -5.88 -2.80 -6.13
C VAL A 97 -6.54 -4.14 -5.76
N PRO A 98 -5.93 -5.29 -6.10
CA PRO A 98 -6.58 -6.59 -5.97
C PRO A 98 -6.44 -7.22 -4.57
N THR A 99 -5.48 -6.77 -3.75
CA THR A 99 -5.20 -7.39 -2.44
C THR A 99 -4.83 -6.36 -1.38
N LEU A 100 -5.21 -6.65 -0.13
CA LEU A 100 -4.82 -5.84 1.03
C LEU A 100 -3.30 -5.85 1.25
N SER A 101 -2.62 -6.97 0.93
CA SER A 101 -1.16 -7.04 1.00
C SER A 101 -0.46 -6.03 0.11
N THR A 102 -1.03 -5.71 -1.06
CA THR A 102 -0.49 -4.68 -1.96
C THR A 102 -0.57 -3.31 -1.29
N LEU A 103 -1.68 -3.01 -0.60
CA LEU A 103 -1.82 -1.76 0.15
C LEU A 103 -0.84 -1.72 1.32
N TRP A 104 -0.73 -2.81 2.09
CA TRP A 104 0.20 -2.90 3.21
C TRP A 104 1.65 -2.66 2.78
N ASP A 105 2.16 -3.40 1.78
CA ASP A 105 3.55 -3.26 1.31
C ASP A 105 3.78 -1.86 0.74
N TYR A 106 2.84 -1.32 -0.03
CA TYR A 106 2.98 0.01 -0.59
C TYR A 106 3.03 1.11 0.49
N ILE A 107 2.14 1.06 1.49
CA ILE A 107 2.12 2.03 2.59
C ILE A 107 3.42 1.92 3.38
N TYR A 108 3.81 0.71 3.80
CA TYR A 108 5.02 0.50 4.59
C TYR A 108 6.30 0.93 3.86
N ARG A 109 6.39 0.61 2.57
CA ARG A 109 7.61 0.85 1.77
C ARG A 109 7.74 2.27 1.26
N ALA A 110 6.63 2.89 0.85
CA ALA A 110 6.66 4.12 0.04
C ALA A 110 6.00 5.32 0.73
N MET A 111 5.22 5.12 1.80
CA MET A 111 4.51 6.19 2.49
C MET A 111 5.10 6.49 3.87
N PRO A 112 4.90 7.73 4.38
CA PRO A 112 4.41 8.91 3.66
C PRO A 112 5.38 9.32 2.53
N TRP A 113 4.87 9.96 1.48
CA TRP A 113 5.67 10.25 0.27
C TRP A 113 6.96 11.06 0.54
N ASN A 114 6.95 11.91 1.57
CA ASN A 114 8.10 12.71 2.00
C ASN A 114 9.00 11.99 3.02
N ALA A 115 8.59 10.86 3.59
CA ALA A 115 9.33 10.07 4.56
C ALA A 115 9.07 8.55 4.41
N PRO A 116 9.42 7.92 3.27
CA PRO A 116 9.17 6.49 3.08
C PRO A 116 9.84 5.63 4.16
N LYS A 117 9.21 4.51 4.53
CA LYS A 117 9.69 3.57 5.58
C LYS A 117 9.78 4.19 6.98
N SER A 118 9.05 5.28 7.26
CA SER A 118 9.00 5.89 8.60
C SER A 118 7.94 5.28 9.51
N LEU A 119 6.95 4.59 8.94
CA LEU A 119 5.85 3.98 9.68
C LEU A 119 6.26 2.63 10.27
N THR A 120 5.77 2.35 11.47
CA THR A 120 5.83 1.03 12.12
C THR A 120 4.79 0.08 11.55
N SER A 121 4.92 -1.23 11.80
CA SER A 121 3.94 -2.22 11.34
C SER A 121 2.53 -1.93 11.89
N ASP A 122 2.43 -1.58 13.18
CA ASP A 122 1.15 -1.22 13.84
C ASP A 122 0.50 0.01 13.21
N GLU A 123 1.28 1.06 12.89
CA GLU A 123 0.75 2.25 12.20
C GLU A 123 0.22 1.91 10.80
N VAL A 124 0.89 1.02 10.06
CA VAL A 124 0.40 0.57 8.75
C VAL A 124 -0.87 -0.27 8.89
N TYR A 125 -0.97 -1.13 9.91
CA TYR A 125 -2.22 -1.84 10.21
C TYR A 125 -3.35 -0.88 10.56
N ALA A 126 -3.09 0.13 11.38
CA ALA A 126 -4.07 1.15 11.74
C ALA A 126 -4.56 1.93 10.51
N LEU A 127 -3.65 2.33 9.60
CA LEU A 127 -4.00 3.02 8.35
C LEU A 127 -4.82 2.15 7.38
N LEU A 128 -4.76 0.83 7.49
CA LEU A 128 -5.52 -0.10 6.65
C LEU A 128 -6.91 -0.44 7.22
N ALA A 129 -7.13 -0.22 8.52
CA ALA A 129 -8.35 -0.59 9.24
C ALA A 129 -9.53 0.35 8.91
#